data_AF-A0A832MYD6-F1
#
_entry.id   AF-A0A832MYD6-F1
#
_cell.length_a   1.000
_cell.length_b   1.000
_cell.length_c   1.000
_cell.angle_alpha   90.00
_cell.angle_beta   90.00
_cell.angle_gamma   90.00
#
_symmetry.space_group_name_H-M   'P 1'
#
loop_
_entity.id
_entity.type
_entity.pdbx_description
1 polymer ?
#
loop_
_entity_poly.entity_id
_entity_poly.type
_entity_poly.pdbx_seq_one_letter_code
_entity_poly.pdbx_strand_id
1 'polypeptide(L)' 'MRDKLIHEYFGVNLELAWVTIKNKLPELKNQVLEILKEIEETKG' A
#
# COMPACT_ATOMS: atom_id res chain seq x y z
N MET A 1 -33.84 0.02 7.94
CA MET A 1 -32.97 0.64 6.90
C MET A 1 -31.65 1.17 7.50
N ARG A 2 -31.10 0.45 8.50
CA ARG A 2 -29.72 0.59 9.03
C ARG A 2 -28.97 -0.74 8.94
N ASP A 3 -29.53 -1.72 8.23
CA ASP A 3 -29.07 -3.12 8.24
C ASP A 3 -28.40 -3.54 6.92
N LYS A 4 -28.46 -2.68 5.89
CA LYS A 4 -27.91 -2.97 4.54
C LYS A 4 -26.53 -2.37 4.28
N LEU A 5 -25.98 -1.57 5.19
CA LEU A 5 -24.73 -0.82 4.96
C LEU A 5 -23.47 -1.49 5.52
N ILE A 6 -23.58 -2.67 6.15
CA ILE A 6 -22.45 -3.34 6.82
C ILE A 6 -22.02 -4.62 6.10
N HIS A 7 -22.66 -4.98 4.98
CA HIS A 7 -22.56 -6.32 4.38
C HIS A 7 -21.62 -6.43 3.17
N GLU A 8 -20.67 -5.50 2.99
CA GLU A 8 -19.72 -5.54 1.87
C GLU A 8 -18.24 -5.37 2.25
N TYR A 9 -17.89 -5.44 3.55
CA TYR A 9 -16.49 -5.47 3.98
C TYR A 9 -15.99 -6.85 4.40
N PHE A 10 -16.77 -7.92 4.21
CA PHE A 10 -16.36 -9.28 4.57
C PHE A 10 -15.83 -10.04 3.35
N GLY A 11 -14.63 -9.66 2.92
CA GLY A 11 -13.88 -10.37 1.88
C GLY A 11 -12.39 -10.05 1.82
N VAL A 12 -11.90 -9.12 2.66
CA VAL A 12 -10.48 -8.81 2.69
C VAL A 12 -9.76 -9.92 3.46
N ASN A 13 -8.92 -10.66 2.75
CA ASN A 13 -8.02 -11.62 3.38
C ASN A 13 -6.95 -10.85 4.18
N LEU A 14 -7.12 -10.80 5.50
CA LEU A 14 -6.20 -10.12 6.41
C LEU A 14 -4.80 -10.73 6.41
N GLU A 15 -4.67 -12.03 6.15
CA GLU A 15 -3.37 -12.69 6.00
C GLU A 15 -2.66 -12.18 4.74
N LEU A 16 -3.37 -12.10 3.61
CA LEU A 16 -2.82 -11.52 2.38
C LEU A 16 -2.45 -10.04 2.58
N ALA A 17 -3.28 -9.27 3.28
CA ALA A 17 -2.97 -7.88 3.62
C ALA A 17 -1.72 -7.79 4.48
N TRP A 18 -1.59 -8.64 5.50
CA TRP A 18 -0.42 -8.69 6.39
C TRP A 18 0.86 -9.04 5.64
N VAL A 19 0.82 -10.07 4.79
CA VAL A 19 1.96 -10.47 3.93
C VAL A 19 2.33 -9.35 2.96
N THR A 20 1.33 -8.69 2.37
CA THR A 20 1.55 -7.55 1.46
C THR A 20 2.22 -6.38 2.20
N ILE A 21 1.76 -6.07 3.41
CA ILE A 21 2.36 -5.01 4.24
C ILE A 21 3.78 -5.37 4.65
N LYS A 22 4.06 -6.62 5.02
CA LYS A 22 5.40 -7.03 5.44
C LYS A 22 6.41 -7.11 4.30
N ASN A 23 5.98 -7.57 3.13
CA ASN A 23 6.92 -7.88 2.04
C ASN A 23 6.94 -6.80 0.95
N LYS A 24 5.77 -6.27 0.55
CA LYS A 24 5.68 -5.34 -0.59
C LYS A 24 5.78 -3.88 -0.18
N LEU A 25 5.31 -3.51 1.01
CA LEU A 25 5.36 -2.12 1.47
C LEU A 25 6.80 -1.58 1.64
N PRO A 26 7.77 -2.35 2.21
CA PRO A 26 9.15 -1.88 2.29
C PRO A 26 9.81 -1.73 0.92
N GLU A 27 9.53 -2.65 0.00
CA GLU A 27 10.01 -2.59 -1.38
C GLU A 27 9.49 -1.34 -2.09
N LEU A 28 8.19 -1.06 -1.96
CA LEU A 28 7.56 0.13 -2.51
C LEU A 28 8.18 1.42 -1.94
N LYS A 29 8.46 1.45 -0.62
CA LYS A 29 9.13 2.60 0.01
C LYS A 29 10.50 2.86 -0.63
N ASN A 30 11.28 1.83 -0.87
CA ASN A 30 12.60 1.98 -1.48
C ASN A 30 12.50 2.50 -2.92
N GLN A 31 11.56 1.97 -3.71
CA GLN A 31 11.31 2.45 -5.07
C GLN A 31 10.93 3.93 -5.10
N VAL A 32 10.08 4.37 -4.17
CA VAL A 32 9.69 5.79 -4.08
C VAL A 32 10.87 6.67 -3.68
N LEU A 33 11.74 6.20 -2.77
CA LEU A 33 12.95 6.95 -2.38
C LEU A 33 13.94 7.09 -3.55
N GLU A 34 14.13 6.06 -4.35
CA GLU A 34 14.96 6.10 -5.56
C GLU A 34 14.41 7.14 -6.55
N ILE A 35 13.11 7.11 -6.83
CA ILE A 35 12.46 8.09 -7.72
C ILE A 35 12.62 9.53 -7.19
N LEU A 36 12.46 9.74 -5.88
CA LEU A 36 12.65 11.06 -5.28
C LEU A 36 14.09 11.55 -5.45
N LYS A 37 15.06 10.67 -5.23
CA LYS A 37 16.47 10.98 -5.41
C LYS A 37 16.79 11.34 -6.87
N GLU A 38 16.28 10.56 -7.83
CA GLU A 38 16.46 10.86 -9.28
C GLU A 38 15.88 12.23 -9.65
N ILE A 39 14.73 12.59 -9.08
CA ILE A 39 14.09 13.89 -9.30
C ILE A 39 14.93 15.03 -8.69
N GLU A 40 15.53 14.83 -7.52
CA GLU A 40 16.44 15.80 -6.91
C GLU A 40 17.73 15.96 -7.73
N GLU A 41 18.33 14.87 -8.20
CA GLU A 41 19.54 14.88 -9.04
C GLU A 41 19.30 15.53 -10.41
N THR A 42 18.09 15.40 -10.97
CA THR A 42 17.73 16.02 -12.28
C THR A 42 17.43 17.53 -12.16
N LYS A 43 17.20 18.05 -10.95
CA LYS A 43 16.99 19.49 -10.70
C LYS A 43 18.28 20.25 -10.41
N GLY A 44 19.41 19.56 -10.26
CA GLY A 44 20.73 20.12 -9.96
C GLY A 44 21.53 20.55 -11.18
#